data_AF-A0A7C0TUP9-F1
#
_entry.id   AF-A0A7C0TUP9-F1
#
_cell.length_a   1.000
_cell.length_b   1.000
_cell.length_c   1.000
_cell.angle_alpha   90.00
_cell.angle_beta   90.00
_cell.angle_gamma   90.00
#
_symmetry.space_group_name_H-M   'P 1'
#
loop_
_entity.id
_entity.type
_entity.pdbx_description
1 polymer ?
#
loop_
_entity_poly.entity_id
_entity_poly.type
_entity_poly.pdbx_seq_one_letter_code
_entity_poly.pdbx_strand_id
1 'polypeptide(L)'
;MNPTRVFILASRLLFAQGVESLLSGQFGIQVVGISTVTPGVFDELVTHSPDVVIVEAGGEEQGRLVAQVLDVLPHARVVALTLDDNRIHTYYQQMKQGRRVEDLLEAVREPVDRYSRSPGMLRLFVLFEGPYGQRIWENICSFAPQSWMLEAWRVPPDLPAEGVTDPSPWLPTHWTDADMVISLGESDRVAQLLPAIVARTGAHALLMPVDDERWLSKDAARSVWEKLAELVTVVFPSPFCSLTPHEYRYREDDRLVSVDDPWVGEFATHFGRPVFRIECDEARQRIVAVDVERDAPCGCARSVAHHLVGLSLDEAVAQAIRLHQQYPCMASASAPTNGGCPLVTISAQLMQMAVERGVSACAEPTVASSQPGAGTSSRNEKIWKK
;
A
#
# COMPACT_ATOMS: atom_id res chain seq x y z
N MET A 1 21.19 12.91 0.68
CA MET A 1 20.64 12.17 1.83
C MET A 1 21.14 12.86 3.08
N ASN A 2 20.24 13.24 4.00
CA ASN A 2 20.66 13.76 5.30
C ASN A 2 21.21 12.60 6.14
N PRO A 3 22.28 12.81 6.91
CA PRO A 3 22.83 11.76 7.77
C PRO A 3 21.86 11.43 8.90
N THR A 4 21.70 10.14 9.20
CA THR A 4 20.91 9.66 10.34
C THR A 4 21.55 10.15 11.64
N ARG A 5 20.79 10.91 12.41
CA ARG A 5 21.20 11.53 13.67
C ARG A 5 21.01 10.55 14.81
N VAL A 6 22.10 10.14 15.44
CA VAL A 6 22.11 9.12 16.50
C VAL A 6 22.47 9.77 17.83
N PHE A 7 21.68 9.51 18.87
CA PHE A 7 21.99 9.86 20.25
C PHE A 7 22.25 8.59 21.06
N ILE A 8 23.29 8.57 21.88
CA ILE A 8 23.67 7.38 22.68
C ILE A 8 23.39 7.68 24.15
N LEU A 9 22.51 6.89 24.74
CA LEU A 9 22.10 6.97 26.13
C LEU A 9 22.54 5.70 26.86
N ALA A 10 23.59 5.79 27.67
CA ALA A 10 24.17 4.62 28.31
C ALA A 10 24.23 4.74 29.83
N SER A 11 24.09 3.63 30.54
CA SER A 11 24.37 3.59 31.98
C SER A 11 25.87 3.81 32.26
N ARG A 12 26.74 3.44 31.31
CA ARG A 12 28.21 3.49 31.42
C ARG A 12 28.81 4.34 30.30
N LEU A 13 29.58 5.36 30.66
CA LEU A 13 30.21 6.27 29.69
C LEU A 13 31.20 5.57 28.75
N LEU A 14 31.98 4.61 29.24
CA LEU A 14 32.92 3.84 28.42
C LEU A 14 32.22 2.98 27.36
N PHE A 15 31.02 2.48 27.68
CA PHE A 15 30.19 1.77 26.71
C PHE A 15 29.70 2.71 25.62
N ALA A 16 29.19 3.87 26.00
CA ALA A 16 28.72 4.89 25.07
C ALA A 16 29.83 5.36 24.11
N GLN A 17 31.03 5.58 24.63
CA GLN A 17 32.22 5.94 23.83
C GLN A 17 32.66 4.81 22.89
N GLY A 18 32.52 3.55 23.32
CA GLY A 18 32.75 2.39 22.46
C GLY A 18 31.79 2.36 21.27
N VAL A 19 30.49 2.58 21.53
CA VAL A 19 29.46 2.65 20.48
C VAL A 19 29.68 3.86 19.56
N GLU A 20 30.01 5.03 20.12
CA GLU A 20 30.36 6.23 19.36
C GLU A 20 31.52 5.98 18.40
N SER A 21 32.60 5.35 18.89
CA SER A 21 33.77 5.06 18.07
C SER A 21 33.46 4.10 16.92
N LEU A 22 32.48 3.21 17.07
CA LEU A 22 32.04 2.29 16.02
C LEU A 22 31.20 3.00 14.94
N LEU A 23 30.38 3.97 15.36
CA LEU A 23 29.51 4.74 14.47
C LEU A 23 30.24 5.91 13.80
N SER A 24 31.27 6.44 14.46
CA SER A 24 32.08 7.55 13.97
C SER A 24 32.85 7.15 12.71
N GLY A 25 32.64 7.89 11.62
CA GLY A 25 33.26 7.63 10.32
C GLY A 25 32.44 6.73 9.39
N GLN A 26 31.25 6.24 9.81
CA GLN A 26 30.32 5.55 8.94
C GLN A 26 29.59 6.55 8.02
N PHE A 27 29.59 6.27 6.71
CA PHE A 27 28.89 7.12 5.74
C PHE A 27 27.39 7.15 6.04
N GLY A 28 26.82 8.35 6.16
CA GLY A 28 25.39 8.55 6.40
C GLY A 28 24.94 8.49 7.86
N ILE A 29 25.86 8.40 8.84
CA ILE A 29 25.55 8.44 10.27
C ILE A 29 26.22 9.66 10.92
N GLN A 30 25.48 10.37 11.77
CA GLN A 30 25.99 11.46 12.59
C GLN A 30 25.61 11.22 14.05
N VAL A 31 26.61 11.03 14.92
CA VAL A 31 26.37 11.01 16.37
C VAL A 31 26.16 12.45 16.82
N VAL A 32 24.96 12.76 17.32
CA VAL A 32 24.56 14.13 17.71
C VAL A 32 24.66 14.38 19.20
N GLY A 33 24.80 13.33 20.01
CA GLY A 33 25.00 13.47 21.45
C GLY A 33 25.20 12.13 22.16
N ILE A 34 25.85 12.20 23.31
CA ILE A 34 26.11 11.07 24.19
C ILE A 34 25.88 11.52 25.62
N SER A 35 25.08 10.76 26.35
CA SER A 35 24.77 11.09 27.74
C SER A 35 24.54 9.84 28.56
N THR A 36 24.61 10.01 29.88
CA THR A 36 24.21 8.98 30.83
C THR A 36 22.77 9.17 31.28
N VAL A 37 22.11 8.10 31.72
CA VAL A 37 20.72 8.17 32.18
C VAL A 37 20.65 9.04 33.44
N THR A 38 20.27 10.31 33.26
CA THR A 38 20.12 11.31 34.31
C THR A 38 18.76 12.01 34.17
N PRO A 39 18.20 12.63 35.23
CA PRO A 39 16.87 13.22 35.17
C PRO A 39 16.65 14.28 34.08
N GLY A 40 17.70 14.96 33.61
CA GLY A 40 17.62 16.00 32.56
C GLY A 40 17.89 15.50 31.14
N VAL A 41 18.20 14.22 30.95
CA VAL A 41 18.65 13.70 29.64
C VAL A 41 17.55 13.71 28.59
N PHE A 42 16.28 13.69 29.00
CA PHE A 42 15.15 13.74 28.07
C PHE A 42 14.97 15.13 27.46
N ASP A 43 15.32 16.20 28.18
CA ASP A 43 15.33 17.56 27.63
C ASP A 43 16.45 17.72 26.58
N GLU A 44 17.60 17.08 26.82
CA GLU A 44 18.68 17.00 25.83
C GLU A 44 18.23 16.22 24.59
N LEU A 45 17.53 15.10 24.76
CA LEU A 45 16.99 14.30 23.65
C LEU A 45 16.01 15.11 22.78
N VAL A 46 15.09 15.85 23.38
CA VAL A 46 14.17 16.76 22.66
C VAL A 46 14.95 17.82 21.90
N THR A 47 15.95 18.42 22.55
CA THR A 47 16.76 19.51 21.96
C THR A 47 17.55 19.03 20.74
N HIS A 48 18.10 17.82 20.80
CA HIS A 48 18.89 17.26 19.71
C HIS A 48 18.04 16.63 18.60
N SER A 49 16.77 16.29 18.90
CA SER A 49 15.81 15.64 18.00
C SER A 49 16.47 14.57 17.11
N PRO A 50 17.01 13.49 17.72
CA PRO A 50 17.69 12.43 16.98
C PRO A 50 16.71 11.52 16.26
N ASP A 51 17.15 10.95 15.13
CA ASP A 51 16.42 9.93 14.38
C ASP A 51 16.50 8.56 15.08
N VAL A 52 17.57 8.33 15.84
CA VAL A 52 17.83 7.08 16.57
C VAL A 52 18.38 7.38 17.96
N VAL A 53 17.84 6.70 18.98
CA VAL A 53 18.36 6.69 20.35
C VAL A 53 18.86 5.29 20.67
N ILE A 54 20.15 5.14 20.93
CA ILE A 54 20.74 3.89 21.40
C ILE A 54 20.67 3.89 22.92
N VAL A 55 20.09 2.86 23.54
CA VAL A 55 19.98 2.75 25.00
C VAL A 55 20.78 1.56 25.53
N GLU A 56 21.62 1.75 26.54
CA GLU A 56 22.26 0.62 27.26
C GLU A 56 21.43 0.30 28.51
N ALA A 57 20.67 -0.79 28.47
CA ALA A 57 19.89 -1.26 29.60
C ALA A 57 19.52 -2.74 29.42
N GLY A 58 19.34 -3.48 30.52
CA GLY A 58 18.88 -4.86 30.52
C GLY A 58 17.63 -5.06 31.38
N GLY A 59 16.86 -6.11 31.10
CA GLY A 59 15.70 -6.50 31.93
C GLY A 59 14.56 -5.47 31.96
N GLU A 60 13.92 -5.28 33.11
CA GLU A 60 12.78 -4.35 33.27
C GLU A 60 13.17 -2.87 33.07
N GLU A 61 14.44 -2.52 33.33
CA GLU A 61 14.95 -1.15 33.16
C GLU A 61 14.96 -0.73 31.68
N GLN A 62 15.25 -1.68 30.78
CA GLN A 62 15.23 -1.48 29.33
C GLN A 62 13.82 -1.10 28.85
N GLY A 63 12.80 -1.83 29.28
CA GLY A 63 11.41 -1.54 28.92
C GLY A 63 10.96 -0.15 29.38
N ARG A 64 11.33 0.23 30.61
CA ARG A 64 11.02 1.57 31.16
C ARG A 64 11.71 2.67 30.37
N LEU A 65 13.01 2.51 30.08
CA LEU A 65 13.80 3.53 29.38
C LEU A 65 13.32 3.72 27.93
N VAL A 66 13.02 2.62 27.24
CA VAL A 66 12.43 2.66 25.90
C VAL A 66 11.10 3.39 25.90
N ALA A 67 10.20 3.09 26.85
CA ALA A 67 8.91 3.76 26.96
C ALA A 67 9.05 5.27 27.21
N GLN A 68 9.99 5.68 28.08
CA GLN A 68 10.25 7.09 28.36
C GLN A 68 10.82 7.84 27.16
N VAL A 69 11.72 7.21 26.39
CA VAL A 69 12.25 7.81 25.15
C VAL A 69 11.14 7.98 24.11
N LEU A 70 10.27 6.98 23.93
CA LEU A 70 9.18 7.03 22.95
C LEU A 70 8.05 7.99 23.35
N ASP A 71 7.85 8.24 24.63
CA ASP A 71 6.88 9.25 25.13
C ASP A 71 7.32 10.68 24.73
N VAL A 72 8.62 10.94 24.82
CA VAL A 72 9.22 12.25 24.56
C VAL A 72 9.59 12.44 23.09
N LEU A 73 9.97 11.37 22.39
CA LEU A 73 10.31 11.34 20.97
C LEU A 73 9.55 10.21 20.26
N PRO A 74 8.25 10.38 19.93
CA PRO A 74 7.43 9.35 19.30
C PRO A 74 7.94 8.89 17.93
N HIS A 75 8.77 9.73 17.28
CA HIS A 75 9.30 9.52 15.95
C HIS A 75 10.72 8.90 15.95
N ALA A 76 11.38 8.77 17.10
CA ALA A 76 12.76 8.29 17.18
C ALA A 76 12.84 6.76 17.31
N ARG A 77 13.81 6.14 16.61
CA ARG A 77 14.10 4.70 16.74
C ARG A 77 14.86 4.40 18.01
N VAL A 78 14.38 3.47 18.84
CA VAL A 78 15.14 3.05 20.04
C VAL A 78 15.86 1.73 19.81
N VAL A 79 17.19 1.74 19.90
CA VAL A 79 18.04 0.55 19.80
C VAL A 79 18.64 0.26 21.17
N ALA A 80 18.10 -0.72 21.88
CA ALA A 80 18.64 -1.14 23.16
C ALA A 80 19.80 -2.13 23.00
N LEU A 81 20.82 -2.01 23.85
CA LEU A 81 21.99 -2.87 23.88
C LEU A 81 22.16 -3.43 25.30
N THR A 82 22.38 -4.73 25.41
CA THR A 82 22.58 -5.41 26.70
C THR A 82 23.99 -5.99 26.78
N LEU A 83 24.72 -5.69 27.86
CA LEU A 83 26.10 -6.14 28.05
C LEU A 83 26.24 -7.62 28.42
N ASP A 84 25.20 -8.21 29.02
CA ASP A 84 25.29 -9.52 29.69
C ASP A 84 25.24 -10.71 28.72
N ASP A 85 24.75 -10.50 27.49
CA ASP A 85 24.56 -11.56 26.51
C ASP A 85 24.89 -11.15 25.06
N ASN A 86 25.53 -9.99 24.89
CA ASN A 86 25.91 -9.44 23.58
C ASN A 86 24.71 -9.28 22.63
N ARG A 87 23.50 -9.07 23.17
CA ARG A 87 22.27 -8.92 22.40
C ARG A 87 21.96 -7.46 22.11
N ILE A 88 21.46 -7.24 20.90
CA ILE A 88 20.98 -5.96 20.39
C ILE A 88 19.46 -6.09 20.25
N HIS A 89 18.74 -5.19 20.89
CA HIS A 89 17.30 -5.14 20.98
C HIS A 89 16.79 -3.87 20.28
N THR A 90 16.41 -3.97 19.01
CA THR A 90 15.79 -2.85 18.28
C THR A 90 14.28 -2.83 18.55
N TYR A 91 13.75 -1.72 19.04
CA TYR A 91 12.33 -1.57 19.34
C TYR A 91 11.60 -0.79 18.25
N TYR A 92 10.83 -1.51 17.41
CA TYR A 92 9.66 -1.06 16.65
C TYR A 92 8.80 -2.26 16.25
N GLN A 93 7.56 -2.37 16.75
CA GLN A 93 6.45 -3.29 16.37
C GLN A 93 6.70 -4.73 15.80
N GLN A 94 7.94 -5.23 15.73
CA GLN A 94 8.37 -6.60 15.44
C GLN A 94 9.79 -6.82 16.01
N MET A 95 10.06 -8.08 16.40
CA MET A 95 11.31 -8.53 17.01
C MET A 95 12.26 -9.07 15.92
N LYS A 96 13.49 -8.54 15.83
CA LYS A 96 14.59 -9.13 15.02
C LYS A 96 15.74 -9.56 15.94
N GLN A 97 16.33 -10.72 15.67
CA GLN A 97 17.46 -11.26 16.44
C GLN A 97 18.77 -11.13 15.62
N GLY A 98 19.67 -10.24 16.05
CA GLY A 98 21.03 -10.11 15.50
C GLY A 98 22.08 -10.84 16.35
N ARG A 99 23.19 -11.26 15.73
CA ARG A 99 24.34 -11.94 16.35
C ARG A 99 25.69 -11.29 16.02
N ARG A 100 25.74 -10.22 15.22
CA ARG A 100 26.95 -9.55 14.75
C ARG A 100 26.79 -8.01 14.69
N VAL A 101 27.92 -7.30 14.58
CA VAL A 101 27.95 -5.82 14.47
C VAL A 101 27.30 -5.34 13.18
N GLU A 102 27.35 -6.15 12.12
CA GLU A 102 26.67 -5.88 10.87
C GLU A 102 25.15 -5.79 11.04
N ASP A 103 24.57 -6.59 11.96
CA ASP A 103 23.13 -6.55 12.26
C ASP A 103 22.74 -5.25 13.00
N LEU A 104 23.67 -4.67 13.79
CA LEU A 104 23.51 -3.33 14.37
C LEU A 104 23.53 -2.26 13.29
N LEU A 105 24.51 -2.35 12.39
CA LEU A 105 24.65 -1.40 11.29
C LEU A 105 23.45 -1.48 10.34
N GLU A 106 22.90 -2.67 10.09
CA GLU A 106 21.67 -2.88 9.32
C GLU A 106 20.47 -2.27 10.05
N ALA A 107 20.28 -2.56 11.34
CA ALA A 107 19.22 -1.98 12.17
C ALA A 107 19.32 -0.45 12.32
N VAL A 108 20.50 0.15 12.18
CA VAL A 108 20.74 1.61 12.20
C VAL A 108 20.64 2.22 10.78
N ARG A 109 20.93 1.47 9.73
CA ARG A 109 20.83 1.92 8.32
C ARG A 109 19.45 1.70 7.71
N GLU A 110 18.60 0.87 8.32
CA GLU A 110 17.19 0.72 7.92
C GLU A 110 16.53 2.11 7.89
N PRO A 111 15.89 2.50 6.77
CA PRO A 111 15.31 3.84 6.63
C PRO A 111 14.23 4.12 7.68
N VAL A 112 14.26 5.32 8.25
CA VAL A 112 13.36 5.80 9.31
C VAL A 112 11.95 6.16 8.80
N ASP A 113 11.74 6.25 7.49
CA ASP A 113 10.41 6.51 6.94
C ASP A 113 9.78 5.22 6.42
N ARG A 114 8.57 4.95 6.92
CA ARG A 114 7.57 4.05 6.31
C ARG A 114 7.27 4.39 4.83
N TYR A 115 7.81 5.51 4.33
CA TYR A 115 7.75 6.03 2.95
C TYR A 115 9.08 6.69 2.49
N SER A 116 10.23 6.24 2.99
CA SER A 116 11.56 6.77 2.59
C SER A 116 11.81 6.62 1.09
N ARG A 117 11.16 5.64 0.48
CA ARG A 117 11.01 5.51 -0.97
C ARG A 117 9.80 6.30 -1.44
N SER A 118 10.01 7.11 -2.47
CA SER A 118 8.90 7.77 -3.18
C SER A 118 7.93 6.70 -3.69
N PRO A 119 6.61 6.83 -3.47
CA PRO A 119 5.61 5.94 -4.07
C PRO A 119 5.78 5.77 -5.58
N GLY A 120 6.25 6.82 -6.27
CA GLY A 120 6.58 6.76 -7.70
C GLY A 120 7.62 5.72 -8.11
N MET A 121 8.32 5.06 -7.17
CA MET A 121 9.23 3.94 -7.39
C MET A 121 8.71 2.64 -6.73
N LEU A 122 7.41 2.37 -6.83
CA LEU A 122 6.73 1.23 -6.23
C LEU A 122 7.39 -0.11 -6.59
N ARG A 123 7.70 -0.93 -5.58
CA ARG A 123 8.00 -2.36 -5.73
C ARG A 123 6.73 -3.17 -5.51
N LEU A 124 6.23 -3.77 -6.57
CA LEU A 124 5.00 -4.54 -6.55
C LEU A 124 5.28 -6.02 -6.71
N PHE A 125 4.81 -6.82 -5.75
CA PHE A 125 4.82 -8.27 -5.83
C PHE A 125 3.41 -8.80 -6.10
N VAL A 126 3.19 -9.42 -7.26
CA VAL A 126 1.90 -9.96 -7.67
C VAL A 126 1.92 -11.48 -7.52
N LEU A 127 1.13 -11.98 -6.58
CA LEU A 127 0.79 -13.39 -6.53
C LEU A 127 -0.43 -13.62 -7.46
N PHE A 128 -0.40 -14.65 -8.30
CA PHE A 128 -1.55 -14.96 -9.15
C PHE A 128 -1.80 -16.45 -9.38
N GLU A 129 -3.08 -16.78 -9.56
CA GLU A 129 -3.60 -18.08 -9.97
C GLU A 129 -4.45 -17.89 -11.24
N GLY A 130 -4.38 -18.86 -12.16
CA GLY A 130 -5.28 -18.93 -13.30
C GLY A 130 -5.26 -17.76 -14.31
N PRO A 131 -6.23 -17.73 -15.24
CA PRO A 131 -6.36 -16.69 -16.25
C PRO A 131 -6.75 -15.32 -15.67
N TYR A 132 -7.42 -15.27 -14.51
CA TYR A 132 -7.80 -14.03 -13.84
C TYR A 132 -6.58 -13.17 -13.53
N GLY A 133 -5.67 -13.72 -12.73
CA GLY A 133 -4.51 -12.97 -12.32
C GLY A 133 -3.49 -12.80 -13.43
N GLN A 134 -3.40 -13.75 -14.38
CA GLN A 134 -2.53 -13.63 -15.55
C GLN A 134 -2.87 -12.40 -16.39
N ARG A 135 -4.15 -12.18 -16.72
CA ARG A 135 -4.55 -11.03 -17.54
C ARG A 135 -4.27 -9.69 -16.86
N ILE A 136 -4.55 -9.61 -15.56
CA ILE A 136 -4.28 -8.39 -14.78
C ILE A 136 -2.77 -8.13 -14.72
N TRP A 137 -1.97 -9.17 -14.48
CA TRP A 137 -0.51 -9.07 -14.49
C TRP A 137 0.04 -8.58 -15.84
N GLU A 138 -0.45 -9.12 -16.95
CA GLU A 138 -0.05 -8.70 -18.31
C GLU A 138 -0.41 -7.23 -18.58
N ASN A 139 -1.57 -6.77 -18.11
CA ASN A 139 -1.98 -5.37 -18.22
C ASN A 139 -1.09 -4.45 -17.36
N ILE A 140 -0.79 -4.85 -16.12
CA ILE A 140 0.13 -4.12 -15.24
C ILE A 140 1.52 -4.01 -15.89
N CYS A 141 2.07 -5.10 -16.41
CA CYS A 141 3.36 -5.10 -17.10
C CYS A 141 3.39 -4.15 -18.31
N SER A 142 2.27 -4.03 -19.02
CA SER A 142 2.19 -3.24 -20.25
C SER A 142 2.07 -1.74 -19.97
N PHE A 143 1.50 -1.34 -18.84
CA PHE A 143 1.07 0.05 -18.61
C PHE A 143 1.48 0.66 -17.28
N ALA A 144 2.15 -0.08 -16.39
CA ALA A 144 2.71 0.49 -15.18
C ALA A 144 3.83 1.50 -15.51
N PRO A 145 4.06 2.51 -14.65
CA PRO A 145 5.22 3.39 -14.77
C PRO A 145 6.54 2.61 -14.86
N GLN A 146 7.47 3.09 -15.70
CA GLN A 146 8.79 2.47 -15.87
C GLN A 146 9.64 2.49 -14.59
N SER A 147 9.29 3.36 -13.64
CA SER A 147 9.94 3.48 -12.34
C SER A 147 9.51 2.39 -11.35
N TRP A 148 8.41 1.67 -11.63
CA TRP A 148 7.97 0.57 -10.80
C TRP A 148 8.85 -0.67 -11.03
N MET A 149 9.10 -1.40 -9.96
CA MET A 149 9.72 -2.72 -10.01
C MET A 149 8.62 -3.77 -9.84
N LEU A 150 8.40 -4.55 -10.88
CA LEU A 150 7.33 -5.53 -10.92
C LEU A 150 7.91 -6.93 -10.79
N GLU A 151 7.43 -7.68 -9.81
CA GLU A 151 7.68 -9.10 -9.69
C GLU A 151 6.36 -9.84 -9.59
N ALA A 152 6.29 -11.04 -10.17
CA ALA A 152 5.13 -11.88 -10.02
C ALA A 152 5.53 -13.32 -9.75
N TRP A 153 4.69 -13.97 -8.97
CA TRP A 153 4.80 -15.37 -8.66
C TRP A 153 3.48 -16.08 -8.96
N ARG A 154 3.56 -17.07 -9.84
CA ARG A 154 2.43 -17.94 -10.14
C ARG A 154 2.33 -19.01 -9.08
N VAL A 155 1.15 -19.11 -8.46
CA VAL A 155 0.89 -20.12 -7.44
C VAL A 155 0.95 -21.53 -8.06
N PRO A 156 1.66 -22.48 -7.43
CA PRO A 156 1.67 -23.87 -7.87
C PRO A 156 0.27 -24.48 -7.88
N PRO A 157 -0.13 -25.21 -8.93
CA PRO A 157 -1.48 -25.74 -9.07
C PRO A 157 -1.81 -26.86 -8.08
N ASP A 158 -0.78 -27.45 -7.46
CA ASP A 158 -0.81 -28.60 -6.57
C ASP A 158 -0.96 -28.25 -5.08
N LEU A 159 -1.39 -27.02 -4.77
CA LEU A 159 -1.74 -26.64 -3.40
C LEU A 159 -2.73 -27.64 -2.77
N PRO A 160 -2.49 -28.09 -1.52
CA PRO A 160 -3.33 -29.10 -0.87
C PRO A 160 -4.79 -28.67 -0.80
N ALA A 161 -5.70 -29.60 -1.12
CA ALA A 161 -7.14 -29.34 -1.12
C ALA A 161 -7.67 -29.00 0.29
N GLU A 162 -7.04 -29.54 1.34
CA GLU A 162 -7.46 -29.38 2.74
C GLU A 162 -6.91 -28.11 3.41
N GLY A 163 -6.20 -27.25 2.64
CA GLY A 163 -5.53 -26.06 3.16
C GLY A 163 -4.04 -26.28 3.47
N VAL A 164 -3.37 -25.20 3.84
CA VAL A 164 -1.92 -25.10 4.00
C VAL A 164 -1.59 -24.79 5.46
N THR A 165 -1.30 -25.82 6.26
CA THR A 165 -0.93 -25.65 7.68
C THR A 165 0.47 -25.06 7.85
N ASP A 166 1.43 -25.48 7.01
CA ASP A 166 2.76 -24.86 6.87
C ASP A 166 2.92 -24.37 5.42
N PRO A 167 2.98 -23.06 5.17
CA PRO A 167 3.14 -22.53 3.82
C PRO A 167 4.54 -22.73 3.26
N SER A 168 5.56 -22.94 4.12
CA SER A 168 6.98 -22.94 3.73
C SER A 168 7.34 -23.79 2.51
N PRO A 169 6.80 -25.02 2.32
CA PRO A 169 7.09 -25.85 1.14
C PRO A 169 6.55 -25.29 -0.18
N TRP A 170 5.55 -24.42 -0.10
CA TRP A 170 4.80 -23.90 -1.24
C TRP A 170 5.25 -22.51 -1.65
N LEU A 171 6.10 -21.86 -0.86
CA LEU A 171 6.56 -20.51 -1.14
C LEU A 171 7.81 -20.53 -2.04
N PRO A 172 8.04 -19.45 -2.83
CA PRO A 172 9.25 -19.34 -3.62
C PRO A 172 10.51 -19.36 -2.74
N THR A 173 11.60 -19.88 -3.30
CA THR A 173 12.91 -19.91 -2.64
C THR A 173 13.63 -18.57 -2.68
N HIS A 174 13.32 -17.75 -3.68
CA HIS A 174 13.86 -16.40 -3.85
C HIS A 174 12.76 -15.37 -3.63
N TRP A 175 13.13 -14.28 -2.99
CA TRP A 175 12.25 -13.17 -2.65
C TRP A 175 12.94 -11.88 -3.01
N THR A 176 12.15 -10.93 -3.48
CA THR A 176 12.55 -9.54 -3.54
C THR A 176 11.69 -8.77 -2.57
N ASP A 177 12.30 -7.81 -1.89
CA ASP A 177 11.57 -6.86 -1.07
C ASP A 177 10.50 -6.16 -1.92
N ALA A 178 9.29 -6.03 -1.36
CA ALA A 178 8.18 -5.34 -2.01
C ALA A 178 7.66 -4.25 -1.09
N ASP A 179 7.13 -3.18 -1.66
CA ASP A 179 6.40 -2.17 -0.92
C ASP A 179 4.92 -2.60 -0.78
N MET A 180 4.41 -3.33 -1.77
CA MET A 180 3.03 -3.79 -1.82
C MET A 180 2.90 -5.19 -2.44
N VAL A 181 1.96 -5.99 -1.92
CA VAL A 181 1.56 -7.28 -2.48
C VAL A 181 0.14 -7.19 -3.05
N ILE A 182 -0.08 -7.73 -4.25
CA ILE A 182 -1.43 -7.99 -4.79
C ILE A 182 -1.66 -9.49 -4.86
N SER A 183 -2.75 -9.96 -4.27
CA SER A 183 -3.19 -11.36 -4.33
C SER A 183 -4.29 -11.56 -5.35
N LEU A 184 -3.95 -12.09 -6.52
CA LEU A 184 -4.87 -12.45 -7.60
C LEU A 184 -5.15 -13.96 -7.60
N GLY A 185 -5.56 -14.49 -6.45
CA GLY A 185 -5.93 -15.90 -6.30
C GLY A 185 -7.31 -16.20 -6.85
N GLU A 186 -7.50 -17.42 -7.34
CA GLU A 186 -8.81 -17.96 -7.77
C GLU A 186 -9.36 -18.98 -6.75
N SER A 187 -8.77 -19.08 -5.56
CA SER A 187 -9.20 -19.97 -4.48
C SER A 187 -8.74 -19.51 -3.08
N ASP A 188 -9.53 -19.85 -2.05
CA ASP A 188 -9.22 -19.55 -0.63
C ASP A 188 -7.88 -20.10 -0.15
N ARG A 189 -7.38 -21.16 -0.78
CA ARG A 189 -6.07 -21.77 -0.45
C ARG A 189 -4.94 -20.77 -0.64
N VAL A 190 -5.06 -19.91 -1.65
CA VAL A 190 -4.08 -18.85 -1.93
C VAL A 190 -3.98 -17.87 -0.78
N ALA A 191 -5.11 -17.50 -0.16
CA ALA A 191 -5.15 -16.54 0.94
C ALA A 191 -4.30 -17.00 2.14
N GLN A 192 -4.16 -18.31 2.34
CA GLN A 192 -3.39 -18.89 3.44
C GLN A 192 -1.88 -18.66 3.32
N LEU A 193 -1.37 -18.38 2.11
CA LEU A 193 0.04 -18.09 1.87
C LEU A 193 0.41 -16.64 2.22
N LEU A 194 -0.57 -15.73 2.23
CA LEU A 194 -0.35 -14.29 2.28
C LEU A 194 0.38 -13.81 3.54
N PRO A 195 0.11 -14.33 4.75
CA PRO A 195 0.86 -13.91 5.93
C PRO A 195 2.36 -14.18 5.81
N ALA A 196 2.74 -15.32 5.25
CA ALA A 196 4.15 -15.67 5.07
C ALA A 196 4.79 -14.87 3.92
N ILE A 197 4.04 -14.61 2.84
CA ILE A 197 4.51 -13.77 1.73
C ILE A 197 4.77 -12.35 2.21
N VAL A 198 3.81 -11.71 2.88
CA VAL A 198 3.95 -10.35 3.40
C VAL A 198 5.13 -10.25 4.37
N ALA A 199 5.28 -11.23 5.26
CA ALA A 199 6.40 -11.25 6.20
C ALA A 199 7.77 -11.38 5.50
N ARG A 200 7.85 -12.13 4.38
CA ARG A 200 9.11 -12.35 3.65
C ARG A 200 9.45 -11.23 2.68
N THR A 201 8.45 -10.59 2.08
CA THR A 201 8.68 -9.45 1.18
C THR A 201 8.85 -8.13 1.92
N GLY A 202 8.45 -8.06 3.19
CA GLY A 202 8.48 -6.82 3.97
C GLY A 202 7.45 -5.79 3.50
N ALA A 203 6.42 -6.22 2.75
CA ALA A 203 5.43 -5.33 2.17
C ALA A 203 4.67 -4.52 3.23
N HIS A 204 4.34 -3.29 2.88
CA HIS A 204 3.60 -2.35 3.73
C HIS A 204 2.09 -2.37 3.47
N ALA A 205 1.70 -2.85 2.29
CA ALA A 205 0.30 -2.97 1.89
C ALA A 205 0.01 -4.32 1.22
N LEU A 206 -1.18 -4.86 1.46
CA LEU A 206 -1.72 -6.06 0.86
C LEU A 206 -3.08 -5.75 0.22
N LEU A 207 -3.19 -5.98 -1.08
CA LEU A 207 -4.41 -5.81 -1.85
C LEU A 207 -4.97 -7.16 -2.28
N MET A 208 -6.20 -7.44 -1.87
CA MET A 208 -6.91 -8.70 -2.11
C MET A 208 -8.23 -8.40 -2.81
N PRO A 209 -8.21 -8.13 -4.13
CA PRO A 209 -9.41 -7.81 -4.89
C PRO A 209 -10.40 -8.96 -4.92
N VAL A 210 -11.69 -8.64 -4.90
CA VAL A 210 -12.79 -9.59 -4.96
C VAL A 210 -13.59 -9.32 -6.22
N ASP A 211 -13.20 -9.96 -7.32
CA ASP A 211 -13.98 -9.98 -8.56
C ASP A 211 -14.93 -11.20 -8.64
N ASP A 212 -14.72 -12.22 -7.82
CA ASP A 212 -15.66 -13.32 -7.59
C ASP A 212 -15.59 -13.80 -6.13
N GLU A 213 -16.74 -13.85 -5.45
CA GLU A 213 -16.82 -14.25 -4.03
C GLU A 213 -16.42 -15.72 -3.79
N ARG A 214 -16.39 -16.55 -4.85
CA ARG A 214 -15.93 -17.95 -4.79
C ARG A 214 -14.41 -18.07 -4.69
N TRP A 215 -13.67 -17.05 -5.11
CA TRP A 215 -12.20 -17.05 -5.11
C TRP A 215 -11.60 -16.60 -3.79
N LEU A 216 -12.32 -15.76 -3.06
CA LEU A 216 -11.96 -15.32 -1.72
C LEU A 216 -13.22 -15.24 -0.86
N SER A 217 -13.42 -16.21 0.04
CA SER A 217 -14.53 -16.22 0.97
C SER A 217 -14.38 -15.15 2.06
N LYS A 218 -15.47 -14.95 2.82
CA LYS A 218 -15.47 -14.05 3.99
C LYS A 218 -14.53 -14.52 5.07
N ASP A 219 -14.53 -15.82 5.35
CA ASP A 219 -13.71 -16.39 6.41
C ASP A 219 -12.23 -16.38 6.04
N ALA A 220 -11.88 -16.67 4.79
CA ALA A 220 -10.51 -16.57 4.31
C ALA A 220 -9.98 -15.12 4.38
N ALA A 221 -10.74 -14.14 3.90
CA ALA A 221 -10.33 -12.74 3.98
C ALA A 221 -10.21 -12.25 5.42
N ARG A 222 -11.18 -12.60 6.29
CA ARG A 222 -11.14 -12.24 7.71
C ARG A 222 -9.92 -12.85 8.40
N SER A 223 -9.63 -14.13 8.14
CA SER A 223 -8.46 -14.80 8.71
C SER A 223 -7.14 -14.14 8.33
N VAL A 224 -7.01 -13.66 7.08
CA VAL A 224 -5.83 -12.90 6.65
C VAL A 224 -5.79 -11.52 7.31
N TRP A 225 -6.92 -10.81 7.32
CA TRP A 225 -7.03 -9.49 7.94
C TRP A 225 -6.67 -9.52 9.42
N GLU A 226 -7.23 -10.46 10.20
CA GLU A 226 -6.95 -10.62 11.64
C GLU A 226 -5.45 -10.84 11.92
N LYS A 227 -4.71 -11.46 11.00
CA LYS A 227 -3.26 -11.72 11.16
C LYS A 227 -2.38 -10.54 10.75
N LEU A 228 -2.86 -9.68 9.84
CA LEU A 228 -2.02 -8.71 9.14
C LEU A 228 -2.42 -7.25 9.34
N ALA A 229 -3.65 -6.95 9.74
CA ALA A 229 -4.16 -5.59 9.82
C ALA A 229 -3.44 -4.70 10.85
N GLU A 230 -2.80 -5.30 11.86
CA GLU A 230 -1.97 -4.57 12.82
C GLU A 230 -0.56 -4.26 12.28
N LEU A 231 -0.15 -4.92 11.19
CA LEU A 231 1.21 -4.86 10.65
C LEU A 231 1.28 -4.07 9.33
N VAL A 232 0.25 -4.20 8.48
CA VAL A 232 0.20 -3.66 7.12
C VAL A 232 -1.20 -3.18 6.77
N THR A 233 -1.30 -2.29 5.78
CA THR A 233 -2.59 -1.91 5.21
C THR A 233 -3.17 -3.09 4.42
N VAL A 234 -4.39 -3.54 4.74
CA VAL A 234 -5.06 -4.63 4.01
C VAL A 234 -6.33 -4.11 3.34
N VAL A 235 -6.44 -4.28 2.03
CA VAL A 235 -7.48 -3.66 1.19
C VAL A 235 -8.20 -4.72 0.35
N PHE A 236 -9.54 -4.64 0.28
CA PHE A 236 -10.40 -5.63 -0.38
C PHE A 236 -11.38 -4.99 -1.38
N PRO A 237 -10.91 -4.43 -2.52
CA PRO A 237 -11.79 -3.78 -3.48
C PRO A 237 -12.72 -4.80 -4.16
N SER A 238 -14.01 -4.48 -4.26
CA SER A 238 -15.04 -5.35 -4.81
C SER A 238 -16.05 -4.55 -5.65
N PRO A 239 -16.01 -4.61 -7.00
CA PRO A 239 -14.98 -5.27 -7.82
C PRO A 239 -13.62 -4.56 -7.73
N PHE A 240 -12.57 -5.15 -8.30
CA PHE A 240 -11.23 -4.57 -8.27
C PHE A 240 -11.19 -3.16 -8.91
N CYS A 241 -11.92 -2.97 -10.01
CA CYS A 241 -12.09 -1.68 -10.67
C CYS A 241 -12.91 -0.66 -9.86
N SER A 242 -13.27 -0.93 -8.61
CA SER A 242 -13.84 0.08 -7.71
C SER A 242 -12.80 0.92 -6.96
N LEU A 243 -11.55 0.44 -6.92
CA LEU A 243 -10.46 1.06 -6.17
C LEU A 243 -10.11 2.46 -6.70
N THR A 244 -9.92 3.39 -5.80
CA THR A 244 -9.36 4.73 -6.04
C THR A 244 -8.24 5.00 -5.04
N PRO A 245 -7.47 6.08 -5.17
CA PRO A 245 -6.40 6.41 -4.23
C PRO A 245 -6.83 6.56 -2.77
N HIS A 246 -8.11 6.85 -2.53
CA HIS A 246 -8.61 7.17 -1.20
C HIS A 246 -9.81 6.34 -0.74
N GLU A 247 -10.40 5.55 -1.63
CA GLU A 247 -11.57 4.74 -1.30
C GLU A 247 -11.71 3.52 -2.21
N TYR A 248 -12.42 2.51 -1.74
CA TYR A 248 -12.88 1.38 -2.54
C TYR A 248 -14.25 0.89 -2.08
N ARG A 249 -14.94 0.12 -2.94
CA ARG A 249 -16.21 -0.51 -2.60
C ARG A 249 -15.96 -1.85 -1.91
N TYR A 250 -16.59 -2.08 -0.76
CA TYR A 250 -16.48 -3.33 -0.01
C TYR A 250 -17.70 -4.23 -0.23
N ARG A 251 -17.46 -5.54 -0.29
CA ARG A 251 -18.42 -6.56 -0.76
C ARG A 251 -19.63 -6.84 0.15
N GLU A 252 -19.61 -6.44 1.42
CA GLU A 252 -20.62 -6.92 2.38
C GLU A 252 -21.94 -6.13 2.31
N ASP A 253 -21.84 -4.81 2.22
CA ASP A 253 -22.93 -3.85 2.33
C ASP A 253 -22.86 -2.76 1.26
N ASP A 254 -22.04 -2.99 0.23
CA ASP A 254 -21.80 -2.05 -0.86
C ASP A 254 -21.25 -0.69 -0.39
N ARG A 255 -20.69 -0.61 0.82
CA ARG A 255 -20.16 0.64 1.37
C ARG A 255 -18.86 1.05 0.69
N LEU A 256 -18.60 2.36 0.73
CA LEU A 256 -17.29 2.92 0.44
C LEU A 256 -16.44 2.88 1.70
N VAL A 257 -15.23 2.33 1.58
CA VAL A 257 -14.23 2.26 2.64
C VAL A 257 -13.09 3.19 2.26
N SER A 258 -12.76 4.13 3.14
CA SER A 258 -11.60 5.00 2.95
C SER A 258 -10.30 4.21 3.16
N VAL A 259 -9.30 4.51 2.34
CA VAL A 259 -7.94 4.00 2.47
C VAL A 259 -6.98 5.20 2.39
N ASP A 260 -6.01 5.25 3.30
CA ASP A 260 -4.97 6.26 3.31
C ASP A 260 -3.62 5.56 3.43
N ASP A 261 -3.18 5.03 2.29
CA ASP A 261 -1.90 4.35 2.14
C ASP A 261 -1.32 4.77 0.79
N PRO A 262 -0.11 5.33 0.73
CA PRO A 262 0.43 5.89 -0.49
C PRO A 262 0.93 4.82 -1.46
N TRP A 263 1.16 3.56 -1.04
CA TRP A 263 1.46 2.47 -1.96
C TRP A 263 0.20 2.02 -2.69
N VAL A 264 -0.90 1.88 -1.93
CA VAL A 264 -2.23 1.65 -2.51
C VAL A 264 -2.65 2.84 -3.38
N GLY A 265 -2.38 4.07 -2.92
CA GLY A 265 -2.71 5.30 -3.62
C GLY A 265 -1.96 5.47 -4.94
N GLU A 266 -0.66 5.16 -4.94
CA GLU A 266 0.17 5.11 -6.15
C GLU A 266 -0.36 4.06 -7.13
N PHE A 267 -0.61 2.83 -6.66
CA PHE A 267 -1.19 1.80 -7.50
C PHE A 267 -2.52 2.27 -8.13
N ALA A 268 -3.39 2.83 -7.29
CA ALA A 268 -4.71 3.31 -7.65
C ALA A 268 -4.72 4.64 -8.43
N THR A 269 -3.56 5.24 -8.68
CA THR A 269 -3.42 6.34 -9.64
C THR A 269 -3.40 5.78 -11.07
N HIS A 270 -2.86 4.58 -11.28
CA HIS A 270 -2.73 3.95 -12.60
C HIS A 270 -3.76 2.84 -12.87
N PHE A 271 -4.17 2.10 -11.83
CA PHE A 271 -5.08 0.95 -11.95
C PHE A 271 -6.19 0.97 -10.89
N GLY A 272 -7.45 0.99 -11.32
CA GLY A 272 -8.61 1.05 -10.42
C GLY A 272 -9.89 1.46 -11.15
N ARG A 273 -10.64 2.40 -10.58
CA ARG A 273 -11.86 2.97 -11.17
C ARG A 273 -11.53 3.80 -12.40
N PRO A 274 -11.97 3.44 -13.61
CA PRO A 274 -11.51 4.09 -14.84
C PRO A 274 -11.60 5.63 -14.82
N VAL A 275 -10.60 6.29 -15.40
CA VAL A 275 -10.59 7.74 -15.64
C VAL A 275 -10.09 7.97 -17.06
N PHE A 276 -10.86 8.75 -17.82
CA PHE A 276 -10.56 9.12 -19.20
C PHE A 276 -10.36 10.63 -19.31
N ARG A 277 -9.36 11.03 -20.09
CA ARG A 277 -9.30 12.36 -20.69
C ARG A 277 -9.77 12.24 -22.13
N ILE A 278 -10.90 12.88 -22.43
CA ILE A 278 -11.55 12.82 -23.74
C ILE A 278 -11.36 14.16 -24.44
N GLU A 279 -10.86 14.12 -25.68
CA GLU A 279 -10.80 15.27 -26.57
C GLU A 279 -11.92 15.17 -27.60
N CYS A 280 -12.60 16.28 -27.87
CA CYS A 280 -13.75 16.35 -28.75
C CYS A 280 -13.64 17.49 -29.77
N ASP A 281 -14.17 17.24 -30.97
CA ASP A 281 -14.41 18.25 -32.00
C ASP A 281 -15.73 18.97 -31.67
N GLU A 282 -15.65 20.21 -31.21
CA GLU A 282 -16.82 21.02 -30.82
C GLU A 282 -17.82 21.21 -31.97
N ALA A 283 -17.34 21.39 -33.20
CA ALA A 283 -18.21 21.65 -34.35
C ALA A 283 -19.00 20.41 -34.76
N ARG A 284 -18.40 19.22 -34.60
CA ARG A 284 -19.01 17.94 -34.97
C ARG A 284 -19.61 17.17 -33.79
N GLN A 285 -19.39 17.63 -32.56
CA GLN A 285 -19.79 16.96 -31.32
C GLN A 285 -19.34 15.49 -31.28
N ARG A 286 -18.05 15.26 -31.60
CA ARG A 286 -17.47 13.92 -31.75
C ARG A 286 -16.16 13.77 -31.00
N ILE A 287 -15.92 12.58 -30.46
CA ILE A 287 -14.67 12.23 -29.81
C ILE A 287 -13.56 12.06 -30.86
N VAL A 288 -12.45 12.78 -30.69
CA VAL A 288 -11.27 12.69 -31.57
C VAL A 288 -10.12 11.93 -30.94
N ALA A 289 -10.00 11.95 -29.62
CA ALA A 289 -9.01 11.18 -28.87
C ALA A 289 -9.53 10.82 -27.46
N VAL A 290 -9.04 9.70 -26.94
CA VAL A 290 -9.30 9.26 -25.56
C VAL A 290 -8.01 8.76 -24.95
N ASP A 291 -7.53 9.47 -23.94
CA ASP A 291 -6.42 9.03 -23.11
C ASP A 291 -6.96 8.33 -21.85
N VAL A 292 -6.37 7.20 -21.51
CA VAL A 292 -6.70 6.46 -20.29
C VAL A 292 -5.72 6.88 -19.19
N GLU A 293 -6.18 7.78 -18.32
CA GLU A 293 -5.40 8.27 -17.17
C GLU A 293 -5.30 7.20 -16.08
N ARG A 294 -6.41 6.48 -15.84
CA ARG A 294 -6.45 5.31 -14.97
C ARG A 294 -7.23 4.18 -15.63
N ASP A 295 -6.61 3.02 -15.74
CA ASP A 295 -7.23 1.84 -16.35
C ASP A 295 -7.93 0.97 -15.30
N ALA A 296 -8.88 0.14 -15.74
CA ALA A 296 -9.29 -0.99 -14.92
C ALA A 296 -8.10 -1.97 -14.83
N PRO A 297 -7.85 -2.63 -13.67
CA PRO A 297 -6.72 -3.54 -13.53
C PRO A 297 -6.67 -4.63 -14.61
N CYS A 298 -7.83 -5.06 -15.10
CA CYS A 298 -7.95 -6.06 -16.15
C CYS A 298 -7.75 -5.55 -17.58
N GLY A 299 -7.59 -4.24 -17.84
CA GLY A 299 -7.42 -3.66 -19.18
C GLY A 299 -8.71 -3.19 -19.87
N CYS A 300 -9.86 -3.29 -19.18
CA CYS A 300 -11.17 -2.99 -19.77
C CYS A 300 -11.29 -1.52 -20.22
N ALA A 301 -10.73 -0.56 -19.49
CA ALA A 301 -10.89 0.85 -19.83
C ALA A 301 -10.17 1.19 -21.14
N ARG A 302 -8.99 0.64 -21.37
CA ARG A 302 -8.27 0.77 -22.65
C ARG A 302 -9.03 0.15 -23.82
N SER A 303 -9.62 -1.02 -23.61
CA SER A 303 -10.48 -1.64 -24.63
C SER A 303 -11.68 -0.76 -24.97
N VAL A 304 -12.33 -0.16 -23.97
CA VAL A 304 -13.47 0.74 -24.19
C VAL A 304 -13.02 2.03 -24.88
N ALA A 305 -11.93 2.65 -24.42
CA ALA A 305 -11.38 3.89 -24.99
C ALA A 305 -11.14 3.80 -26.50
N HIS A 306 -10.61 2.67 -26.97
CA HIS A 306 -10.38 2.44 -28.41
C HIS A 306 -11.68 2.56 -29.24
N HIS A 307 -12.81 2.12 -28.68
CA HIS A 307 -14.10 2.12 -29.38
C HIS A 307 -14.90 3.43 -29.19
N LEU A 308 -14.48 4.31 -28.27
CA LEU A 308 -15.11 5.61 -28.07
C LEU A 308 -14.71 6.61 -29.16
N VAL A 309 -13.50 6.49 -29.71
CA VAL A 309 -12.99 7.41 -30.74
C VAL A 309 -13.91 7.39 -31.97
N GLY A 310 -14.35 8.57 -32.39
CA GLY A 310 -15.24 8.77 -33.51
C GLY A 310 -16.73 8.74 -33.18
N LEU A 311 -17.15 8.31 -31.98
CA LEU A 311 -18.56 8.40 -31.55
C LEU A 311 -18.96 9.86 -31.28
N SER A 312 -20.26 10.15 -31.38
CA SER A 312 -20.79 11.39 -30.82
C SER A 312 -20.77 11.34 -29.28
N LEU A 313 -20.86 12.50 -28.63
CA LEU A 313 -20.86 12.59 -27.17
C LEU A 313 -22.02 11.80 -26.53
N ASP A 314 -23.23 11.91 -27.09
CA ASP A 314 -24.41 11.17 -26.61
C ASP A 314 -24.29 9.66 -26.86
N GLU A 315 -23.75 9.26 -28.02
CA GLU A 315 -23.52 7.86 -28.36
C GLU A 315 -22.49 7.21 -27.43
N ALA A 316 -21.44 7.94 -27.06
CA ALA A 316 -20.38 7.45 -26.18
C ALA A 316 -20.95 7.01 -24.82
N VAL A 317 -21.77 7.86 -24.20
CA VAL A 317 -22.43 7.56 -22.92
C VAL A 317 -23.42 6.40 -23.07
N ALA A 318 -24.25 6.43 -24.10
CA ALA A 318 -25.25 5.40 -24.36
C ALA A 318 -24.62 4.02 -24.64
N GLN A 319 -23.43 3.99 -25.25
CA GLN A 319 -22.74 2.74 -25.60
C GLN A 319 -21.76 2.25 -24.54
N ALA A 320 -21.42 3.02 -23.50
CA ALA A 320 -20.39 2.66 -22.53
C ALA A 320 -20.61 1.27 -21.88
N ILE A 321 -21.85 0.97 -21.46
CA ILE A 321 -22.20 -0.36 -20.91
C ILE A 321 -22.05 -1.45 -21.97
N ARG A 322 -22.48 -1.20 -23.22
CA ARG A 322 -22.37 -2.17 -24.31
C ARG A 322 -20.91 -2.50 -24.63
N LEU A 323 -20.07 -1.47 -24.69
CA LEU A 323 -18.63 -1.61 -24.95
C LEU A 323 -17.94 -2.37 -23.81
N HIS A 324 -18.34 -2.12 -22.55
CA HIS A 324 -17.88 -2.91 -21.41
C HIS A 324 -18.30 -4.39 -21.52
N GLN A 325 -19.55 -4.67 -21.91
CA GLN A 325 -20.06 -6.04 -22.06
C GLN A 325 -19.42 -6.81 -23.22
N GLN A 326 -18.87 -6.12 -24.23
CA GLN A 326 -18.08 -6.73 -25.30
C GLN A 326 -16.69 -7.15 -24.82
N TYR A 327 -16.19 -6.53 -23.74
CA TYR A 327 -14.95 -6.93 -23.09
C TYR A 327 -15.19 -8.17 -22.22
N PRO A 328 -14.30 -9.18 -22.22
CA PRO A 328 -14.44 -10.38 -21.39
C PRO A 328 -14.14 -10.08 -19.91
N CYS A 329 -14.95 -9.22 -19.27
CA CYS A 329 -14.79 -8.85 -17.88
C CYS A 329 -14.80 -10.09 -16.96
N MET A 330 -13.91 -10.11 -15.97
CA MET A 330 -13.75 -11.25 -15.05
C MET A 330 -14.45 -11.01 -13.71
N ALA A 331 -15.12 -9.86 -13.55
CA ALA A 331 -16.04 -9.63 -12.44
C ALA A 331 -17.25 -10.55 -12.58
N SER A 332 -17.68 -11.13 -11.47
CA SER A 332 -18.70 -12.16 -11.45
C SER A 332 -20.07 -11.63 -11.85
N ALA A 333 -20.76 -12.40 -12.70
CA ALA A 333 -22.17 -12.21 -13.02
C ALA A 333 -23.11 -12.86 -12.00
N SER A 334 -22.56 -13.62 -11.04
CA SER A 334 -23.35 -14.26 -9.98
C SER A 334 -23.99 -13.20 -9.07
N ALA A 335 -25.22 -13.49 -8.64
CA ALA A 335 -25.90 -12.66 -7.66
C ALA A 335 -25.14 -12.72 -6.31
N PRO A 336 -24.88 -11.58 -5.65
CA PRO A 336 -24.22 -11.56 -4.34
C PRO A 336 -25.05 -12.28 -3.28
N THR A 337 -24.40 -12.93 -2.31
CA THR A 337 -25.11 -13.69 -1.26
C THR A 337 -25.97 -12.82 -0.35
N ASN A 338 -25.66 -11.53 -0.21
CA ASN A 338 -26.32 -10.60 0.71
C ASN A 338 -27.40 -9.73 0.01
N GLY A 339 -27.73 -10.02 -1.25
CA GLY A 339 -28.47 -9.10 -2.12
C GLY A 339 -27.56 -7.99 -2.68
N GLY A 340 -28.01 -7.34 -3.75
CA GLY A 340 -27.23 -6.32 -4.47
C GLY A 340 -27.05 -6.62 -5.95
N CYS A 341 -26.29 -5.76 -6.63
CA CYS A 341 -25.98 -5.95 -8.05
C CYS A 341 -24.79 -6.91 -8.23
N PRO A 342 -24.81 -7.80 -9.25
CA PRO A 342 -23.62 -8.54 -9.65
C PRO A 342 -22.41 -7.63 -9.87
N LEU A 343 -21.21 -8.12 -9.56
CA LEU A 343 -19.99 -7.33 -9.67
C LEU A 343 -19.72 -6.85 -11.11
N VAL A 344 -20.10 -7.65 -12.12
CA VAL A 344 -20.04 -7.24 -13.53
C VAL A 344 -20.94 -6.03 -13.83
N THR A 345 -22.12 -5.97 -13.20
CA THR A 345 -23.05 -4.84 -13.36
C THR A 345 -22.49 -3.58 -12.71
N ILE A 346 -21.90 -3.71 -11.51
CA ILE A 346 -21.22 -2.61 -10.83
C ILE A 346 -20.05 -2.12 -11.69
N SER A 347 -19.24 -3.03 -12.24
CA SER A 347 -18.14 -2.68 -13.14
C SER A 347 -18.61 -1.93 -14.39
N ALA A 348 -19.75 -2.32 -14.98
CA ALA A 348 -20.31 -1.66 -16.14
C ALA A 348 -20.79 -0.23 -15.81
N GLN A 349 -21.42 -0.05 -14.64
CA GLN A 349 -21.84 1.28 -14.15
C GLN A 349 -20.64 2.19 -13.89
N LEU A 350 -19.58 1.66 -13.27
CA LEU A 350 -18.34 2.41 -13.06
C LEU A 350 -17.71 2.86 -14.39
N MET A 351 -17.77 2.02 -15.42
CA MET A 351 -17.30 2.38 -16.76
C MET A 351 -18.17 3.48 -17.38
N GLN A 352 -19.50 3.35 -17.31
CA GLN A 352 -20.43 4.37 -17.81
C GLN A 352 -20.18 5.72 -17.14
N MET A 353 -20.07 5.75 -15.81
CA MET A 353 -19.76 6.97 -15.05
C MET A 353 -18.41 7.59 -15.46
N ALA A 354 -17.41 6.77 -15.79
CA ALA A 354 -16.12 7.27 -16.26
C ALA A 354 -16.23 7.94 -17.63
N VAL A 355 -16.99 7.34 -18.56
CA VAL A 355 -17.25 7.92 -19.89
C VAL A 355 -18.07 9.20 -19.77
N GLU A 356 -19.13 9.21 -18.98
CA GLU A 356 -19.97 10.39 -18.70
C GLU A 356 -19.15 11.57 -18.17
N ARG A 357 -18.25 11.32 -17.22
CA ARG A 357 -17.35 12.35 -16.67
C ARG A 357 -16.40 12.88 -17.75
N GLY A 358 -15.78 12.00 -18.53
CA GLY A 358 -14.86 12.41 -19.60
C GLY A 358 -15.57 13.24 -20.67
N VAL A 359 -16.78 12.84 -21.08
CA VAL A 359 -17.60 13.58 -22.04
C VAL A 359 -18.02 14.94 -21.48
N SER A 360 -18.48 14.99 -20.22
CA SER A 360 -18.90 16.23 -19.58
C SER A 360 -17.75 17.24 -19.49
N ALA A 361 -16.55 16.78 -19.09
CA ALA A 361 -15.36 17.64 -19.01
C ALA A 361 -14.93 18.20 -20.37
N CYS A 362 -15.21 17.49 -21.47
CA CYS A 362 -14.94 17.99 -22.82
C CYS A 362 -16.00 19.00 -23.32
N ALA A 363 -17.24 18.83 -22.89
CA ALA A 363 -18.35 19.70 -23.29
C ALA A 363 -18.41 21.03 -22.52
N GLU A 364 -17.76 21.13 -21.37
CA GLU A 364 -17.64 22.39 -20.63
C GLU A 364 -16.68 23.35 -21.36
N PRO A 365 -17.11 24.57 -21.71
CA PRO A 365 -16.21 25.57 -22.27
C PRO A 365 -15.08 25.83 -21.28
N THR A 366 -13.83 25.84 -21.74
CA THR A 366 -12.68 26.17 -20.90
C THR A 366 -12.80 27.61 -20.41
N VAL A 367 -13.48 27.83 -19.28
CA VAL A 367 -13.54 29.15 -18.65
C VAL A 367 -12.16 29.39 -18.04
N ALA A 368 -11.37 30.22 -18.71
CA ALA A 368 -10.09 30.70 -18.18
C ALA A 368 -10.27 31.15 -16.72
N SER A 369 -9.51 30.54 -15.83
CA SER A 369 -9.57 30.74 -14.39
C SER A 369 -9.27 32.19 -13.99
N SER A 370 -10.31 33.01 -13.84
CA SER A 370 -10.23 34.22 -13.02
C SER A 370 -10.55 33.83 -11.57
N GLN A 371 -9.54 33.85 -10.71
CA GLN A 371 -9.73 33.73 -9.25
C GLN A 371 -10.68 34.83 -8.74
N PRO A 372 -11.49 34.51 -7.73
CA PRO A 372 -11.75 35.49 -6.69
C PRO A 372 -11.52 34.91 -5.28
N GLY A 373 -10.66 35.59 -4.55
CA GLY A 373 -11.03 36.20 -3.27
C GLY A 373 -11.28 35.28 -2.08
N ALA A 374 -10.35 35.33 -1.13
CA ALA A 374 -10.48 34.82 0.22
C ALA A 374 -11.83 35.20 0.88
N GLY A 375 -12.50 34.20 1.46
CA GLY A 375 -13.67 34.37 2.31
C GLY A 375 -13.66 33.31 3.41
N THR A 376 -13.23 33.72 4.60
CA THR A 376 -13.26 32.93 5.84
C THR A 376 -14.68 32.55 6.25
N SER A 377 -14.89 31.30 6.67
CA SER A 377 -15.97 30.96 7.61
C SER A 377 -15.67 29.64 8.34
N SER A 378 -15.73 29.73 9.66
CA SER A 378 -15.50 28.70 10.68
C SER A 378 -16.74 27.83 10.98
N ARG A 379 -16.48 26.69 11.64
CA ARG A 379 -17.25 25.99 12.70
C ARG A 379 -17.98 24.66 12.39
N ASN A 380 -17.41 23.63 13.02
CA ASN A 380 -17.98 22.72 14.05
C ASN A 380 -18.94 21.56 13.71
N GLU A 381 -18.42 20.38 14.07
CA GLU A 381 -18.94 19.37 15.01
C GLU A 381 -20.09 18.42 14.65
N LYS A 382 -19.75 17.13 14.89
CA LYS A 382 -20.56 15.98 15.34
C LYS A 382 -21.44 15.32 14.28
N ILE A 383 -21.29 13.99 14.15
CA ILE A 383 -22.30 12.97 14.50
C ILE A 383 -21.64 11.57 14.39
N TRP A 384 -21.38 10.94 15.54
CA TRP A 384 -21.33 9.48 15.71
C TRP A 384 -22.35 9.18 16.80
N LYS A 385 -23.49 8.58 16.43
CA LYS A 385 -24.45 7.88 17.31
C LYS A 385 -25.64 7.37 16.47
N LYS A 386 -25.56 6.14 15.96
CA LYS A 386 -26.26 4.97 16.50
C LYS A 386 -26.04 3.76 15.59
#